data_AF-A0A8S9QG70-F1
#
_entry.id   AF-A0A8S9QG70-F1
#
_cell.length_a   1.000
_cell.length_b   1.000
_cell.length_c   1.000
_cell.angle_alpha   90.00
_cell.angle_beta   90.00
_cell.angle_gamma   90.00
#
_symmetry.space_group_name_H-M   'P 1'
#
loop_
_entity.id
_entity.type
_entity.pdbx_description
1 polymer ?
#
loop_
_entity_poly.entity_id
_entity_poly.type
_entity_poly.pdbx_seq_one_letter_code
_entity_poly.pdbx_strand_id
1 'polypeptide(L)'
;NRNEGAATVVSLQQHKGIFGLKHSTEAMDVISVMRSFISRNYSKRCVIVQIGNLKKGLNPLSMSDLFFTSPYMSTALKTGLITGIIALAEGVAVGRSFAMFKNYNIDGNKEMIAFGMMNIVGSLTSCYLTTGQFSRSAVNFNAGCKTIVSNIVMAIAVMFILLFLTPLFYYTPLVVLSSIIMVAMLGLIDYQAAIHLWKVDKFDFLVCMSAYFGVVFGSVEIGLVIAVTRLLLFVSRPRTAVKGNIPNSMIYRNTEQYPYSRTVPGLLILEIDAPIYFVNAGYLRERITRWVDEEEERVKTSGENSLQYVILDMSGN
;
A
#
# COMPACT_ATOMS: atom_id res chain seq x y z
N ASN A 1 21.66 -24.64 20.40
CA ASN A 1 20.85 -25.70 19.74
C ASN A 1 19.43 -25.87 20.27
N ARG A 2 19.07 -25.57 21.54
CA ARG A 2 17.65 -25.68 22.01
C ARG A 2 16.78 -24.43 21.76
N ASN A 3 17.41 -23.25 21.63
CA ASN A 3 16.70 -21.98 21.40
C ASN A 3 16.50 -21.66 19.92
N GLU A 4 17.33 -22.21 19.03
CA GLU A 4 17.02 -22.30 17.60
C GLU A 4 15.70 -23.04 17.41
N GLY A 5 15.46 -24.10 18.20
CA GLY A 5 14.18 -24.80 18.22
C GLY A 5 12.96 -23.90 18.45
N ALA A 6 13.04 -22.80 19.21
CA ALA A 6 11.90 -21.89 19.36
C ALA A 6 11.65 -21.05 18.10
N ALA A 7 12.71 -20.50 17.49
CA ALA A 7 12.62 -19.77 16.23
C ALA A 7 12.26 -20.68 15.05
N THR A 8 12.81 -21.90 15.01
CA THR A 8 12.47 -22.92 14.01
C THR A 8 11.06 -23.45 14.22
N VAL A 9 10.56 -23.58 15.45
CA VAL A 9 9.17 -24.00 15.71
C VAL A 9 8.20 -22.89 15.34
N VAL A 10 8.49 -21.61 15.61
CA VAL A 10 7.67 -20.47 15.16
C VAL A 10 7.72 -20.32 13.63
N SER A 11 8.87 -20.56 13.00
CA SER A 11 9.02 -20.58 11.53
C SER A 11 8.29 -21.78 10.89
N LEU A 12 8.36 -22.97 11.48
CA LEU A 12 7.57 -24.16 11.08
C LEU A 12 6.07 -23.98 11.33
N GLN A 13 5.68 -23.17 12.32
CA GLN A 13 4.28 -22.88 12.66
C GLN A 13 3.58 -22.07 11.57
N GLN A 14 4.31 -21.29 10.76
CA GLN A 14 3.76 -20.62 9.58
C GLN A 14 3.75 -21.47 8.30
N HIS A 15 4.64 -22.46 8.16
CA HIS A 15 4.50 -23.45 7.09
C HIS A 15 3.24 -24.32 7.23
N LYS A 16 2.57 -24.34 8.40
CA LYS A 16 1.22 -24.90 8.55
C LYS A 16 0.12 -24.06 7.87
N GLY A 17 0.35 -22.77 7.63
CA GLY A 17 -0.56 -21.92 6.84
C GLY A 17 -0.67 -22.39 5.38
N ILE A 18 0.42 -22.98 4.84
CA ILE A 18 0.44 -23.61 3.52
C ILE A 18 -0.37 -24.95 3.52
N PHE A 19 -0.60 -25.56 4.69
CA PHE A 19 -1.26 -26.86 4.85
C PHE A 19 -2.68 -26.82 5.48
N GLY A 20 -3.26 -25.65 5.72
CA GLY A 20 -4.72 -25.53 5.96
C GLY A 20 -5.28 -26.14 7.25
N LEU A 21 -4.61 -26.02 8.41
CA LEU A 21 -5.18 -26.43 9.71
C LEU A 21 -5.66 -25.21 10.52
N LYS A 22 -6.99 -25.08 10.65
CA LYS A 22 -7.74 -23.88 11.08
C LYS A 22 -7.85 -23.61 12.59
N HIS A 23 -7.20 -24.38 13.48
CA HIS A 23 -7.59 -24.33 14.90
C HIS A 23 -6.44 -24.55 15.91
N SER A 24 -5.49 -23.61 16.04
CA SER A 24 -4.61 -23.56 17.22
C SER A 24 -3.71 -22.32 17.22
N THR A 25 -4.23 -21.17 17.66
CA THR A 25 -3.50 -19.90 17.51
C THR A 25 -3.23 -19.16 18.83
N GLU A 26 -3.97 -19.40 19.91
CA GLU A 26 -3.78 -18.62 21.16
C GLU A 26 -2.89 -19.28 22.22
N ALA A 27 -2.83 -20.62 22.26
CA ALA A 27 -2.11 -21.31 23.34
C ALA A 27 -0.58 -21.24 23.23
N MET A 28 -0.02 -21.04 22.04
CA MET A 28 1.39 -21.32 21.76
C MET A 28 2.35 -20.19 22.13
N ASP A 29 1.90 -18.92 22.03
CA ASP A 29 2.69 -17.76 22.47
C ASP A 29 2.85 -17.75 24.00
N VAL A 30 1.77 -18.02 24.74
CA VAL A 30 1.79 -18.15 26.21
C VAL A 30 2.69 -19.32 26.63
N ILE A 31 2.62 -20.46 25.93
CA ILE A 31 3.50 -21.60 26.19
C ILE A 31 4.96 -21.24 25.95
N SER A 32 5.31 -20.45 24.92
CA SER A 32 6.69 -20.02 24.67
C SER A 32 7.24 -19.11 25.79
N VAL A 33 6.41 -18.18 26.29
CA VAL A 33 6.75 -17.28 27.39
C VAL A 33 6.85 -18.05 28.70
N MET A 34 5.91 -18.95 28.99
CA MET A 34 5.95 -19.84 30.15
C MET A 34 7.14 -20.79 30.11
N ARG A 35 7.49 -21.34 28.94
CA ARG A 35 8.63 -22.24 28.76
C ARG A 35 9.96 -21.49 28.88
N SER A 36 10.02 -20.23 28.47
CA SER A 36 11.15 -19.33 28.76
C SER A 36 11.30 -19.08 30.26
N PHE A 37 10.17 -18.85 30.96
CA PHE A 37 10.13 -18.70 32.41
C PHE A 37 10.61 -19.97 33.14
N ILE A 38 10.13 -21.15 32.71
CA ILE A 38 10.49 -22.45 33.29
C ILE A 38 11.94 -22.84 32.95
N SER A 39 12.42 -22.55 31.74
CA SER A 39 13.79 -22.82 31.30
C SER A 39 14.83 -21.91 31.95
N ARG A 40 14.41 -20.79 32.57
CA ARG A 40 15.29 -19.86 33.32
C ARG A 40 15.95 -20.56 34.51
N ASN A 41 15.28 -21.53 35.14
CA ASN A 41 15.87 -22.30 36.24
C ASN A 41 17.04 -23.19 35.81
N TYR A 42 17.25 -23.40 34.51
CA TYR A 42 18.23 -24.37 34.00
C TYR A 42 19.36 -23.81 33.13
N SER A 43 19.37 -22.53 32.75
CA SER A 43 20.44 -22.02 31.87
C SER A 43 20.91 -20.60 32.19
N LYS A 44 21.90 -20.51 33.09
CA LYS A 44 22.72 -19.30 33.35
C LYS A 44 23.77 -19.02 32.24
N ARG A 45 23.65 -19.58 31.02
CA ARG A 45 24.75 -19.58 30.03
C ARG A 45 24.52 -18.82 28.72
N CYS A 46 23.36 -18.19 28.49
CA CYS A 46 23.15 -17.37 27.28
C CYS A 46 22.72 -15.94 27.65
N VAL A 47 23.52 -14.94 27.25
CA VAL A 47 23.19 -13.52 27.34
C VAL A 47 22.20 -13.21 26.22
N ILE A 48 20.91 -13.37 26.50
CA ILE A 48 19.85 -13.00 25.56
C ILE A 48 19.44 -11.57 25.90
N VAL A 49 19.51 -10.65 24.92
CA VAL A 49 19.09 -9.26 25.10
C VAL A 49 17.58 -9.22 25.36
N GLN A 50 17.21 -8.63 26.49
CA GLN A 50 15.84 -8.50 26.99
C GLN A 50 15.38 -7.05 26.84
N ILE A 51 14.06 -6.85 26.82
CA ILE A 51 13.45 -5.51 26.70
C ILE A 51 13.92 -4.57 27.82
N GLY A 52 14.13 -5.09 29.03
CA GLY A 52 14.57 -4.30 30.18
C GLY A 52 13.40 -3.65 30.92
N ASN A 53 13.69 -2.59 31.68
CA ASN A 53 12.72 -2.00 32.59
C ASN A 53 11.74 -1.09 31.83
N LEU A 54 10.44 -1.41 31.93
CA LEU A 54 9.36 -0.63 31.33
C LEU A 54 8.66 0.19 32.41
N LYS A 55 8.42 1.48 32.14
CA LYS A 55 7.67 2.35 33.06
C LYS A 55 6.23 1.82 33.17
N LYS A 56 5.84 1.41 34.38
CA LYS A 56 4.49 0.91 34.66
C LYS A 56 3.50 2.07 34.65
N GLY A 57 2.29 1.81 34.13
CA GLY A 57 1.18 2.75 34.16
C GLY A 57 0.91 3.44 32.83
N LEU A 58 -0.13 4.27 32.84
CA LEU A 58 -0.45 5.15 31.72
C LEU A 58 0.49 6.35 31.72
N ASN A 59 0.77 6.86 30.53
CA ASN A 59 1.56 8.06 30.38
C ASN A 59 0.74 9.26 30.89
N PRO A 60 1.32 10.20 31.68
CA PRO A 60 0.60 11.38 32.12
C PRO A 60 0.20 12.27 30.93
N LEU A 61 -0.78 13.16 31.13
CA LEU A 61 -1.10 14.16 30.12
C LEU A 61 0.11 15.08 29.91
N SER A 62 0.55 15.21 28.64
CA SER A 62 1.66 16.07 28.22
C SER A 62 1.19 17.39 27.58
N MET A 63 -0.06 17.81 27.83
CA MET A 63 -0.57 19.11 27.33
C MET A 63 0.31 20.29 27.76
N SER A 64 0.88 20.24 28.96
CA SER A 64 1.76 21.28 29.51
C SER A 64 3.16 21.32 28.91
N ASP A 65 3.57 20.27 28.18
CA ASP A 65 4.94 20.12 27.66
C ASP A 65 5.06 20.57 26.19
N LEU A 66 4.00 21.16 25.62
CA LEU A 66 3.96 21.65 24.24
C LEU A 66 4.63 23.03 24.13
N PHE A 67 5.94 23.04 23.90
CA PHE A 67 6.71 24.28 23.71
C PHE A 67 6.79 24.67 22.23
N PHE A 68 6.06 25.72 21.86
CA PHE A 68 6.04 26.20 20.47
C PHE A 68 7.23 27.10 20.08
N THR A 69 7.99 27.59 21.05
CA THR A 69 9.10 28.56 20.86
C THR A 69 10.45 27.90 20.57
N SER A 70 10.50 26.56 20.51
CA SER A 70 11.77 25.83 20.34
C SER A 70 12.42 26.08 18.98
N PRO A 71 13.77 26.20 18.90
CA PRO A 71 14.49 26.30 17.62
C PRO A 71 14.28 25.08 16.70
N TYR A 72 13.82 23.95 17.26
CA TYR A 72 13.52 22.73 16.51
C TYR A 72 12.10 22.67 15.94
N MET A 73 11.26 23.71 16.16
CA MET A 73 9.87 23.75 15.69
C MET A 73 9.75 23.58 14.17
N SER A 74 10.60 24.27 13.40
CA SER A 74 10.57 24.19 11.93
C SER A 74 10.85 22.76 11.44
N THR A 75 11.85 22.09 12.04
CA THR A 75 12.17 20.70 11.73
C THR A 75 11.03 19.76 12.14
N ALA A 76 10.47 19.94 13.34
CA ALA A 76 9.35 19.14 13.84
C ALA A 76 8.09 19.28 12.96
N LEU A 77 7.78 20.50 12.52
CA LEU A 77 6.66 20.77 11.63
C LEU A 77 6.87 20.10 10.26
N LYS A 78 8.08 20.21 9.71
CA LYS A 78 8.43 19.56 8.43
C LYS A 78 8.31 18.04 8.52
N THR A 79 8.91 17.43 9.55
CA THR A 79 8.83 15.98 9.78
C THR A 79 7.39 15.54 10.07
N GLY A 80 6.64 16.30 10.87
CA GLY A 80 5.25 16.02 11.21
C GLY A 80 4.34 16.04 9.98
N LEU A 81 4.54 17.00 9.07
CA LEU A 81 3.77 17.08 7.82
C LEU A 81 4.06 15.89 6.90
N ILE A 82 5.34 15.54 6.71
CA ILE A 82 5.73 14.40 5.87
C ILE A 82 5.21 13.09 6.45
N THR A 83 5.47 12.84 7.74
CA THR A 83 5.05 11.59 8.39
C THR A 83 3.53 11.50 8.51
N GLY A 84 2.82 12.60 8.71
CA GLY A 84 1.36 12.66 8.72
C GLY A 84 0.73 12.28 7.37
N ILE A 85 1.29 12.77 6.26
CA ILE A 85 0.85 12.37 4.91
C ILE A 85 1.08 10.88 4.69
N ILE A 86 2.24 10.36 5.09
CA ILE A 86 2.56 8.93 4.98
C ILE A 86 1.60 8.08 5.82
N ALA A 87 1.33 8.48 7.07
CA ALA A 87 0.41 7.80 7.97
C ALA A 87 -1.02 7.74 7.42
N LEU A 88 -1.49 8.83 6.82
CA LEU A 88 -2.80 8.90 6.17
C LEU A 88 -2.83 8.02 4.92
N ALA A 89 -1.81 8.07 4.07
CA ALA A 89 -1.71 7.27 2.86
C ALA A 89 -1.70 5.76 3.20
N GLU A 90 -0.88 5.36 4.17
CA GLU A 90 -0.85 3.98 4.69
C GLU A 90 -2.22 3.58 5.23
N GLY A 91 -2.82 4.41 6.09
CA GLY A 91 -4.09 4.11 6.72
C GLY A 91 -5.26 3.95 5.73
N VAL A 92 -5.39 4.88 4.77
CA VAL A 92 -6.41 4.81 3.73
C VAL A 92 -6.17 3.62 2.80
N ALA A 93 -4.92 3.30 2.47
CA ALA A 93 -4.59 2.12 1.67
C ALA A 93 -5.03 0.83 2.37
N VAL A 94 -4.70 0.66 3.66
CA VAL A 94 -5.13 -0.48 4.46
C VAL A 94 -6.65 -0.55 4.55
N GLY A 95 -7.32 0.57 4.84
CA GLY A 95 -8.78 0.65 4.88
C GLY A 95 -9.42 0.17 3.58
N ARG A 96 -8.97 0.69 2.43
CA ARG A 96 -9.49 0.32 1.11
C ARG A 96 -9.28 -1.16 0.78
N SER A 97 -8.16 -1.74 1.18
CA SER A 97 -7.92 -3.19 1.00
C SER A 97 -8.99 -4.02 1.72
N PHE A 98 -9.34 -3.69 2.97
CA PHE A 98 -10.42 -4.38 3.70
C PHE A 98 -11.82 -4.05 3.17
N ALA A 99 -12.02 -2.83 2.67
CA ALA A 99 -13.25 -2.40 2.01
C ALA A 99 -13.59 -3.25 0.79
N MET A 100 -12.57 -3.54 -0.03
CA MET A 100 -12.69 -4.41 -1.19
C MET A 100 -13.11 -5.84 -0.81
N PHE A 101 -12.57 -6.41 0.26
CA PHE A 101 -12.94 -7.76 0.71
C PHE A 101 -14.39 -7.85 1.21
N LYS A 102 -14.93 -6.78 1.78
CA LYS A 102 -16.28 -6.74 2.38
C LYS A 102 -17.31 -6.02 1.51
N ASN A 103 -16.91 -5.55 0.33
CA ASN A 103 -17.73 -4.77 -0.60
C ASN A 103 -18.46 -3.60 0.08
N TYR A 104 -17.76 -2.84 0.92
CA TYR A 104 -18.26 -1.55 1.42
C TYR A 104 -17.41 -0.42 0.88
N ASN A 105 -17.96 0.80 0.89
CA ASN A 105 -17.25 1.98 0.45
C ASN A 105 -16.71 2.76 1.65
N ILE A 106 -15.46 3.20 1.54
CA ILE A 106 -14.82 4.08 2.51
C ILE A 106 -14.81 5.51 1.97
N ASP A 107 -15.23 6.44 2.82
CA ASP A 107 -15.16 7.87 2.55
C ASP A 107 -13.81 8.42 3.01
N GLY A 108 -12.97 8.82 2.05
CA GLY A 108 -11.63 9.33 2.34
C GLY A 108 -11.61 10.61 3.19
N ASN A 109 -12.64 11.46 3.08
CA ASN A 109 -12.71 12.68 3.88
C ASN A 109 -12.97 12.35 5.36
N LYS A 110 -13.84 11.36 5.61
CA LYS A 110 -14.11 10.88 6.98
C LYS A 110 -12.89 10.20 7.58
N GLU A 111 -12.17 9.39 6.80
CA GLU A 111 -10.91 8.78 7.24
C GLU A 111 -9.85 9.83 7.57
N MET A 112 -9.69 10.87 6.74
CA MET A 112 -8.75 11.96 7.02
C MET A 112 -9.04 12.66 8.35
N ILE A 113 -10.31 12.98 8.61
CA ILE A 113 -10.73 13.58 9.88
C ILE A 113 -10.47 12.62 11.06
N ALA A 114 -10.75 11.33 10.88
CA ALA A 114 -10.51 10.32 11.92
C ALA A 114 -9.02 10.18 12.26
N PHE A 115 -8.14 10.08 11.26
CA PHE A 115 -6.68 10.03 11.46
C PHE A 115 -6.15 11.31 12.11
N GLY A 116 -6.66 12.48 11.70
CA GLY A 116 -6.30 13.77 12.30
C GLY A 116 -6.70 13.83 13.77
N MET A 117 -7.96 13.56 14.09
CA MET A 117 -8.47 13.58 15.46
C MET A 117 -7.76 12.56 16.36
N MET A 118 -7.51 11.35 15.87
CA MET A 118 -6.79 10.31 16.61
C MET A 118 -5.38 10.78 17.01
N ASN A 119 -4.64 11.39 16.08
CA ASN A 119 -3.28 11.86 16.35
C ASN A 119 -3.25 13.13 17.21
N ILE A 120 -4.23 14.03 17.07
CA ILE A 120 -4.39 15.19 17.97
C ILE A 120 -4.60 14.69 19.40
N VAL A 121 -5.59 13.81 19.64
CA VAL A 121 -5.87 13.26 20.97
C VAL A 121 -4.67 12.45 21.50
N GLY A 122 -4.03 11.65 20.66
CA GLY A 122 -2.84 10.89 21.01
C GLY A 122 -1.66 11.77 21.47
N SER A 123 -1.44 12.90 20.80
CA SER A 123 -0.35 13.83 21.13
C SER A 123 -0.44 14.39 22.56
N LEU A 124 -1.66 14.55 23.09
CA LEU A 124 -1.90 15.03 24.46
C LEU A 124 -1.46 14.04 25.53
N THR A 125 -1.21 12.78 25.15
CA THR A 125 -0.77 11.68 26.03
C THR A 125 0.66 11.20 25.72
N SER A 126 1.43 12.02 24.98
CA SER A 126 2.75 11.70 24.43
C SER A 126 2.78 10.39 23.62
N CYS A 127 1.70 10.13 22.88
CA CYS A 127 1.66 9.04 21.91
C CYS A 127 2.49 9.41 20.67
N TYR A 128 3.16 8.42 20.08
CA TYR A 128 3.77 8.57 18.77
C TYR A 128 2.69 8.61 17.67
N LEU A 129 3.08 9.04 16.46
CA LEU A 129 2.20 9.07 15.30
C LEU A 129 1.57 7.69 15.08
N THR A 130 0.24 7.65 15.14
CA THR A 130 -0.55 6.44 14.97
C THR A 130 -1.05 6.34 13.53
N THR A 131 -0.80 5.18 12.91
CA THR A 131 -1.16 4.88 11.50
C THR A 131 -2.10 3.67 11.42
N GLY A 132 -2.63 3.39 10.23
CA GLY A 132 -3.50 2.23 10.01
C GLY A 132 -2.71 0.94 9.91
N GLN A 133 -2.57 0.22 11.03
CA GLN A 133 -1.74 -0.99 11.09
C GLN A 133 -2.41 -2.17 10.39
N PHE A 134 -1.83 -2.62 9.27
CA PHE A 134 -2.33 -3.78 8.50
C PHE A 134 -2.42 -5.05 9.36
N SER A 135 -1.36 -5.38 10.09
CA SER A 135 -1.27 -6.63 10.86
C SER A 135 -2.40 -6.78 11.90
N ARG A 136 -2.68 -5.73 12.69
CA ARG A 136 -3.75 -5.76 13.70
C ARG A 136 -5.13 -5.87 13.06
N SER A 137 -5.36 -5.11 11.98
CA SER A 137 -6.62 -5.16 11.23
C SER A 137 -6.85 -6.52 10.58
N ALA A 138 -5.80 -7.16 10.07
CA ALA A 138 -5.86 -8.51 9.48
C ALA A 138 -6.22 -9.57 10.53
N VAL A 139 -5.62 -9.51 11.73
CA VAL A 139 -5.97 -10.42 12.83
C VAL A 139 -7.42 -10.22 13.25
N ASN A 140 -7.86 -8.96 13.41
CA ASN A 140 -9.23 -8.64 13.78
C ASN A 140 -10.25 -9.12 12.72
N PHE A 141 -9.88 -8.99 11.44
CA PHE A 141 -10.67 -9.49 10.31
C PHE A 141 -10.76 -11.02 10.32
N ASN A 142 -9.63 -11.71 10.51
CA ASN A 142 -9.55 -13.17 10.55
C ASN A 142 -10.26 -13.77 11.78
N ALA A 143 -10.31 -13.04 12.89
CA ALA A 143 -11.10 -13.40 14.07
C ALA A 143 -12.63 -13.29 13.84
N GLY A 144 -13.06 -12.75 12.69
CA GLY A 144 -14.47 -12.66 12.33
C GLY A 144 -15.20 -11.47 12.98
N CYS A 145 -14.48 -10.48 13.49
CA CYS A 145 -15.06 -9.30 14.11
C CYS A 145 -15.85 -8.47 13.10
N LYS A 146 -17.07 -8.06 13.49
CA LYS A 146 -18.00 -7.33 12.62
C LYS A 146 -18.24 -5.88 13.04
N THR A 147 -17.87 -5.51 14.26
CA THR A 147 -18.19 -4.21 14.86
C THR A 147 -16.96 -3.52 15.41
N ILE A 148 -17.04 -2.19 15.55
CA ILE A 148 -15.98 -1.32 16.11
C ILE A 148 -15.70 -1.66 17.59
N VAL A 149 -16.64 -2.32 18.27
CA VAL A 149 -16.51 -2.76 19.68
C VAL A 149 -15.26 -3.60 19.89
N SER A 150 -14.82 -4.38 18.89
CA SER A 150 -13.56 -5.14 18.97
C SER A 150 -12.35 -4.25 19.28
N ASN A 151 -12.26 -3.07 18.66
CA ASN A 151 -11.16 -2.13 18.90
C ASN A 151 -11.24 -1.51 20.29
N ILE A 152 -12.45 -1.31 20.84
CA ILE A 152 -12.66 -0.81 22.20
C ILE A 152 -12.19 -1.86 23.21
N VAL A 153 -12.58 -3.12 23.03
CA VAL A 153 -12.16 -4.24 23.89
C VAL A 153 -10.64 -4.38 23.85
N MET A 154 -10.03 -4.29 22.66
CA MET A 154 -8.58 -4.31 22.51
C MET A 154 -7.89 -3.16 23.26
N ALA A 155 -8.43 -1.93 23.19
CA ALA A 155 -7.88 -0.79 23.92
C ALA A 155 -7.95 -0.98 25.45
N ILE A 156 -9.07 -1.50 25.97
CA ILE A 156 -9.23 -1.80 27.40
C ILE A 156 -8.26 -2.92 27.84
N ALA A 157 -8.11 -3.95 27.02
CA ALA A 157 -7.16 -5.03 27.29
C ALA A 157 -5.71 -4.50 27.35
N VAL A 158 -5.31 -3.65 26.41
CA VAL A 158 -3.98 -3.00 26.41
C VAL A 158 -3.81 -2.13 27.66
N MET A 159 -4.82 -1.35 28.04
CA MET A 159 -4.79 -0.54 29.26
C MET A 159 -4.58 -1.41 30.51
N PHE A 160 -5.31 -2.53 30.63
CA PHE A 160 -5.14 -3.48 31.73
C PHE A 160 -3.73 -4.08 31.76
N ILE A 161 -3.21 -4.44 30.59
CA ILE A 161 -1.87 -4.98 30.43
C ILE A 161 -0.81 -3.97 30.91
N LEU A 162 -0.94 -2.69 30.55
CA LEU A 162 -0.03 -1.62 30.97
C LEU A 162 -0.06 -1.35 32.49
N LEU A 163 -1.24 -1.51 33.12
CA LEU A 163 -1.43 -1.29 34.55
C LEU A 163 -0.99 -2.46 35.41
N PHE A 164 -1.16 -3.71 34.98
CA PHE A 164 -0.93 -4.90 35.81
C PHE A 164 0.17 -5.83 35.29
N LEU A 165 0.29 -6.01 33.97
CA LEU A 165 1.16 -7.01 33.35
C LEU A 165 2.49 -6.45 32.82
N THR A 166 2.72 -5.13 32.84
CA THR A 166 4.02 -4.52 32.49
C THR A 166 5.26 -5.20 33.10
N PRO A 167 5.30 -5.59 34.40
CA PRO A 167 6.48 -6.27 34.95
C PRO A 167 6.75 -7.64 34.32
N LEU A 168 5.74 -8.28 33.71
CA LEU A 168 5.91 -9.57 33.05
C LEU A 168 6.74 -9.45 31.76
N PHE A 169 6.63 -8.33 31.05
CA PHE A 169 7.35 -8.10 29.79
C PHE A 169 8.85 -7.83 29.96
N TYR A 170 9.31 -7.55 31.18
CA TYR A 170 10.74 -7.40 31.48
C TYR A 170 11.55 -8.62 30.99
N TYR A 171 10.95 -9.81 31.10
CA TYR A 171 11.60 -11.08 30.77
C TYR A 171 11.49 -11.47 29.30
N THR A 172 10.76 -10.69 28.49
CA THR A 172 10.52 -11.04 27.09
C THR A 172 11.80 -10.86 26.27
N PRO A 173 12.31 -11.93 25.62
CA PRO A 173 13.48 -11.84 24.75
C PRO A 173 13.18 -11.04 23.49
N LEU A 174 14.10 -10.18 23.06
CA LEU A 174 13.97 -9.44 21.79
C LEU A 174 13.83 -10.39 20.58
N VAL A 175 14.46 -11.57 20.62
CA VAL A 175 14.38 -12.58 19.55
C VAL A 175 12.95 -13.03 19.28
N VAL A 176 12.12 -13.17 20.33
CA VAL A 176 10.71 -13.55 20.18
C VAL A 176 9.94 -12.43 19.49
N LEU A 177 10.18 -11.18 19.88
CA LEU A 177 9.54 -10.03 19.26
C LEU A 177 9.91 -9.90 17.77
N SER A 178 11.19 -10.03 17.43
CA SER A 178 11.66 -10.03 16.04
C SER A 178 11.04 -11.17 15.24
N SER A 179 10.93 -12.37 15.82
CA SER A 179 10.30 -13.51 15.16
C SER A 179 8.83 -13.24 14.84
N ILE A 180 8.06 -12.68 15.77
CA ILE A 180 6.65 -12.34 15.56
C ILE A 180 6.49 -11.29 14.46
N ILE A 181 7.37 -10.27 14.44
CA ILE A 181 7.34 -9.23 13.40
C ILE A 181 7.64 -9.83 12.03
N MET A 182 8.71 -10.63 11.89
CA MET A 182 9.07 -11.28 10.62
C MET A 182 7.93 -12.15 10.08
N VAL A 183 7.34 -12.95 10.97
CA VAL A 183 6.16 -13.80 10.70
C VAL A 183 4.96 -12.97 10.22
N ALA A 184 4.68 -11.84 10.87
CA ALA A 184 3.59 -10.95 10.47
C ALA A 184 3.84 -10.28 9.11
N MET A 185 5.09 -9.90 8.82
CA MET A 185 5.46 -9.24 7.55
C MET A 185 5.43 -10.22 6.36
N LEU A 186 5.86 -11.47 6.55
CA LEU A 186 5.80 -12.48 5.49
C LEU A 186 4.36 -12.77 5.04
N GLY A 187 3.39 -12.71 5.96
CA GLY A 187 1.98 -12.87 5.63
C GLY A 187 1.37 -11.70 4.84
N LEU A 188 2.07 -10.58 4.73
CA LEU A 188 1.60 -9.40 3.99
C LEU A 188 2.01 -9.40 2.51
N ILE A 189 3.00 -10.22 2.13
CA ILE A 189 3.52 -10.25 0.77
C ILE A 189 2.61 -11.11 -0.12
N ASP A 190 1.84 -10.46 -0.98
CA ASP A 190 1.02 -11.13 -2.00
C ASP A 190 1.82 -11.38 -3.28
N TYR A 191 2.45 -12.55 -3.35
CA TYR A 191 3.19 -12.98 -4.54
C TYR A 191 2.29 -13.21 -5.76
N GLN A 192 1.03 -13.59 -5.57
CA GLN A 192 0.12 -13.85 -6.69
C GLN A 192 -0.25 -12.56 -7.39
N ALA A 193 -0.53 -11.50 -6.62
CA ALA A 193 -0.77 -10.15 -7.16
C ALA A 193 0.44 -9.63 -7.96
N ALA A 194 1.66 -9.82 -7.46
CA ALA A 194 2.88 -9.40 -8.16
C ALA A 194 3.08 -10.13 -9.50
N ILE A 195 2.82 -11.45 -9.54
CA ILE A 195 2.92 -12.25 -10.78
C ILE A 195 1.82 -11.86 -11.77
N HIS A 196 0.60 -11.59 -11.28
CA HIS A 196 -0.50 -11.14 -12.11
C HIS A 196 -0.17 -9.78 -12.75
N LEU A 197 0.37 -8.84 -11.97
CA LEU A 197 0.78 -7.53 -12.47
C LEU A 197 1.84 -7.63 -13.57
N TRP A 198 2.84 -8.50 -13.41
CA TRP A 198 3.85 -8.76 -14.45
C TRP A 198 3.26 -9.27 -15.77
N LYS A 199 2.20 -10.08 -15.71
CA LYS A 199 1.53 -10.62 -16.91
C LYS A 199 0.67 -9.57 -17.61
N VAL A 200 0.08 -8.63 -16.86
CA VAL A 200 -0.84 -7.61 -17.39
C VAL A 200 -0.07 -6.40 -17.91
N ASP A 201 0.77 -5.78 -17.09
CA ASP A 201 1.54 -4.59 -17.45
C ASP A 201 2.96 -4.64 -16.84
N LYS A 202 3.94 -4.88 -17.72
CA LYS A 202 5.36 -4.95 -17.35
C LYS A 202 5.89 -3.60 -16.84
N PHE A 203 5.33 -2.49 -17.32
CA PHE A 203 5.77 -1.16 -16.92
C PHE A 203 5.27 -0.83 -15.51
N ASP A 204 4.01 -1.15 -15.20
CA ASP A 204 3.49 -1.01 -13.83
C ASP A 204 4.22 -1.91 -12.85
N PHE A 205 4.59 -3.12 -13.24
CA PHE A 205 5.46 -3.97 -12.43
C PHE A 205 6.84 -3.35 -12.18
N LEU A 206 7.48 -2.78 -13.21
CA LEU A 206 8.78 -2.12 -13.07
C LEU A 206 8.72 -0.93 -12.10
N VAL A 207 7.64 -0.15 -12.16
CA VAL A 207 7.40 0.94 -11.20
C VAL A 207 7.19 0.38 -9.80
N CYS A 208 6.38 -0.65 -9.64
CA CYS A 208 6.15 -1.29 -8.35
C CYS A 208 7.46 -1.80 -7.73
N MET A 209 8.31 -2.46 -8.53
CA MET A 209 9.59 -2.98 -8.07
C MET A 209 10.60 -1.88 -7.76
N SER A 210 10.63 -0.81 -8.56
CA SER A 210 11.49 0.34 -8.29
C SER A 210 11.04 1.13 -7.05
N ALA A 211 9.73 1.26 -6.81
CA ALA A 211 9.21 1.82 -5.56
C ALA A 211 9.60 0.95 -4.35
N TYR A 212 9.46 -0.38 -4.45
CA TYR A 212 9.89 -1.31 -3.40
C TYR A 212 11.39 -1.16 -3.08
N PHE A 213 12.25 -1.21 -4.09
CA PHE A 213 13.70 -1.02 -3.88
C PHE A 213 14.03 0.39 -3.39
N GLY A 214 13.28 1.41 -3.83
CA GLY A 214 13.41 2.78 -3.34
C GLY A 214 13.16 2.89 -1.83
N VAL A 215 12.17 2.16 -1.30
CA VAL A 215 11.93 2.09 0.15
C VAL A 215 13.04 1.31 0.87
N VAL A 216 13.46 0.16 0.33
CA VAL A 216 14.45 -0.72 0.97
C VAL A 216 15.84 -0.09 1.07
N PHE A 217 16.30 0.57 0.02
CA PHE A 217 17.65 1.14 -0.04
C PHE A 217 17.72 2.62 0.33
N GLY A 218 16.61 3.33 0.24
CA GLY A 218 16.56 4.77 0.47
C GLY A 218 15.70 5.11 1.69
N SER A 219 14.42 5.37 1.43
CA SER A 219 13.43 5.73 2.45
C SER A 219 12.02 5.57 1.90
N VAL A 220 11.04 5.55 2.80
CA VAL A 220 9.61 5.51 2.42
C VAL A 220 9.24 6.67 1.49
N GLU A 221 9.86 7.84 1.68
CA GLU A 221 9.64 9.04 0.86
C GLU A 221 10.04 8.81 -0.62
N ILE A 222 11.19 8.17 -0.86
CA ILE A 222 11.69 7.90 -2.22
C ILE A 222 10.74 6.94 -2.94
N GLY A 223 10.29 5.87 -2.27
CA GLY A 223 9.31 4.94 -2.83
C GLY A 223 7.98 5.62 -3.18
N LEU A 224 7.52 6.54 -2.33
CA LEU A 224 6.31 7.31 -2.58
C LEU A 224 6.44 8.23 -3.81
N VAL A 225 7.57 8.93 -3.94
CA VAL A 225 7.83 9.79 -5.11
C VAL A 225 7.76 8.99 -6.40
N ILE A 226 8.40 7.80 -6.45
CA ILE A 226 8.37 6.91 -7.63
C ILE A 226 6.93 6.52 -7.98
N ALA A 227 6.14 6.12 -6.98
CA ALA A 227 4.74 5.75 -7.19
C ALA A 227 3.88 6.92 -7.72
N VAL A 228 4.07 8.13 -7.17
CA VAL A 228 3.35 9.33 -7.60
C VAL A 228 3.78 9.76 -9.01
N THR A 229 5.06 9.63 -9.35
CA THR A 229 5.55 9.91 -10.70
C THR A 229 4.88 9.02 -11.74
N ARG A 230 4.61 7.74 -11.43
CA ARG A 230 3.84 6.88 -12.35
C ARG A 230 2.43 7.38 -12.56
N LEU A 231 1.73 7.81 -11.52
CA LEU A 231 0.40 8.39 -11.65
C LEU A 231 0.42 9.63 -12.58
N LEU A 232 1.39 10.53 -12.37
CA LEU A 232 1.57 11.72 -13.21
C LEU A 232 1.88 11.36 -14.66
N LEU A 233 2.73 10.36 -14.90
CA LEU A 233 3.02 9.87 -16.25
C LEU A 233 1.78 9.30 -16.93
N PHE A 234 0.94 8.56 -16.21
CA PHE A 234 -0.31 8.01 -16.74
C PHE A 234 -1.29 9.13 -17.16
N VAL A 235 -1.45 10.16 -16.31
CA VAL A 235 -2.30 11.32 -16.62
C VAL A 235 -1.74 12.13 -17.80
N SER A 236 -0.40 12.20 -17.93
CA SER A 236 0.27 12.98 -18.97
C SER A 236 0.27 12.28 -20.33
N ARG A 237 0.19 10.95 -20.35
CA ARG A 237 0.20 10.12 -21.57
C ARG A 237 -1.02 9.21 -21.61
N PRO A 238 -2.21 9.78 -21.90
CA PRO A 238 -3.42 8.98 -22.03
C PRO A 238 -3.30 8.00 -23.21
N ARG A 239 -4.09 6.93 -23.15
CA ARG A 239 -4.16 5.97 -24.26
C ARG A 239 -4.89 6.63 -25.43
N THR A 240 -4.24 6.60 -26.60
CA THR A 240 -4.81 7.08 -27.85
C THR A 240 -4.73 5.96 -28.86
N ALA A 241 -5.79 5.74 -29.64
CA ALA A 241 -5.86 4.66 -30.63
C ALA A 241 -6.34 5.17 -31.98
N VAL A 242 -5.86 4.56 -33.08
CA VAL A 242 -6.41 4.77 -34.42
C VAL A 242 -7.56 3.79 -34.63
N LYS A 243 -8.72 4.29 -35.07
CA LYS A 243 -9.89 3.46 -35.34
C LYS A 243 -9.97 3.09 -36.82
N GLY A 244 -10.19 1.80 -37.08
CA GLY A 244 -10.48 1.24 -38.39
C GLY A 244 -11.88 0.64 -38.44
N ASN A 245 -12.44 0.56 -39.65
CA ASN A 245 -13.74 -0.07 -39.87
C ASN A 245 -13.58 -1.60 -39.99
N ILE A 246 -14.40 -2.37 -39.28
CA ILE A 246 -14.47 -3.82 -39.45
C ILE A 246 -15.33 -4.14 -40.69
N PRO A 247 -14.82 -4.91 -41.67
CA PRO A 247 -15.55 -5.22 -42.90
C PRO A 247 -16.90 -5.88 -42.61
N ASN A 248 -17.93 -5.49 -43.37
CA ASN A 248 -19.33 -5.90 -43.20
C ASN A 248 -20.01 -5.42 -41.90
N SER A 249 -19.51 -4.36 -41.27
CA SER A 249 -20.15 -3.72 -40.12
C SER A 249 -20.06 -2.19 -40.17
N MET A 250 -20.81 -1.50 -39.31
CA MET A 250 -20.67 -0.06 -39.06
C MET A 250 -19.85 0.23 -37.78
N ILE A 251 -19.02 -0.72 -37.35
CA ILE A 251 -18.30 -0.66 -36.08
C ILE A 251 -16.85 -0.26 -36.33
N TYR A 252 -16.44 0.81 -35.67
CA TYR A 252 -15.06 1.29 -35.66
C TYR A 252 -14.34 0.81 -34.40
N ARG A 253 -13.20 0.14 -34.56
CA ARG A 253 -12.39 -0.40 -33.46
C ARG A 253 -10.91 -0.09 -33.66
N ASN A 254 -10.15 -0.16 -32.57
CA ASN A 254 -8.70 0.03 -32.60
C ASN A 254 -8.04 -0.94 -33.60
N THR A 255 -7.26 -0.40 -34.53
CA THR A 255 -6.54 -1.15 -35.56
C THR A 255 -5.46 -2.06 -34.98
N GLU A 256 -4.84 -1.70 -33.86
CA GLU A 256 -3.81 -2.51 -33.19
C GLU A 256 -4.42 -3.78 -32.55
N GLN A 257 -5.65 -3.68 -32.04
CA GLN A 257 -6.34 -4.80 -31.41
C GLN A 257 -7.04 -5.71 -32.43
N TYR A 258 -7.54 -5.13 -33.53
CA TYR A 258 -8.26 -5.84 -34.59
C TYR A 258 -7.55 -5.66 -35.94
N PRO A 259 -6.58 -6.54 -36.29
CA PRO A 259 -5.78 -6.40 -37.51
C PRO A 259 -6.59 -6.56 -38.80
N TYR A 260 -7.82 -7.11 -38.72
CA TYR A 260 -8.75 -7.20 -39.85
C TYR A 260 -9.51 -5.90 -40.15
N SER A 261 -9.38 -4.88 -39.29
CA SER A 261 -9.98 -3.58 -39.53
C SER A 261 -9.26 -2.83 -40.65
N ARG A 262 -10.02 -2.15 -41.50
CA ARG A 262 -9.49 -1.36 -42.61
C ARG A 262 -9.67 0.13 -42.32
N THR A 263 -8.60 0.89 -42.47
CA THR A 263 -8.69 2.34 -42.49
C THR A 263 -9.30 2.79 -43.83
N VAL A 264 -10.10 3.85 -43.79
CA VAL A 264 -10.76 4.39 -44.99
C VAL A 264 -9.79 5.38 -45.63
N PRO A 265 -9.49 5.27 -46.94
CA PRO A 265 -8.63 6.22 -47.64
C PRO A 265 -9.09 7.66 -47.44
N GLY A 266 -8.16 8.55 -47.08
CA GLY A 266 -8.44 9.97 -46.86
C GLY A 266 -9.14 10.34 -45.53
N LEU A 267 -9.43 9.37 -44.66
CA LEU A 267 -10.09 9.57 -43.38
C LEU A 267 -9.29 8.98 -42.22
N LEU A 268 -8.91 9.83 -41.27
CA LEU A 268 -8.22 9.44 -40.03
C LEU A 268 -9.16 9.58 -38.83
N ILE A 269 -9.45 8.48 -38.14
CA ILE A 269 -10.30 8.47 -36.94
C ILE A 269 -9.43 8.15 -35.73
N LEU A 270 -9.36 9.08 -34.78
CA LEU A 270 -8.55 8.98 -33.58
C LEU A 270 -9.43 8.93 -32.34
N GLU A 271 -9.25 7.89 -31.53
CA GLU A 271 -9.89 7.74 -30.23
C GLU A 271 -8.97 8.30 -29.14
N ILE A 272 -9.49 9.25 -28.38
CA ILE A 272 -8.83 9.82 -27.20
C ILE A 272 -9.58 9.32 -25.96
N ASP A 273 -9.01 8.32 -25.29
CA ASP A 273 -9.60 7.67 -24.11
C ASP A 273 -9.20 8.40 -22.82
N ALA A 274 -9.35 9.73 -22.81
CA ALA A 274 -9.11 10.57 -21.63
C ALA A 274 -9.62 12.02 -21.80
N PRO A 275 -9.98 12.69 -20.69
CA PRO A 275 -10.17 14.14 -20.67
C PRO A 275 -8.89 14.91 -21.00
N ILE A 276 -9.05 16.04 -21.70
CA ILE A 276 -7.95 16.91 -22.10
C ILE A 276 -7.66 17.92 -20.98
N TYR A 277 -6.47 17.82 -20.39
CA TYR A 277 -5.94 18.72 -19.37
C TYR A 277 -4.76 19.52 -19.91
N PHE A 278 -4.39 20.61 -19.23
CA PHE A 278 -3.17 21.36 -19.55
C PHE A 278 -1.91 20.47 -19.60
N VAL A 279 -1.84 19.47 -18.71
CA VAL A 279 -0.69 18.56 -18.59
C VAL A 279 -0.54 17.61 -19.80
N ASN A 280 -1.65 17.16 -20.40
CA ASN A 280 -1.62 16.21 -21.53
C ASN A 280 -1.80 16.88 -22.91
N ALA A 281 -2.25 18.13 -22.96
CA ALA A 281 -2.53 18.85 -24.20
C ALA A 281 -1.31 18.92 -25.15
N GLY A 282 -0.12 19.19 -24.61
CA GLY A 282 1.11 19.22 -25.41
C GLY A 282 1.45 17.86 -26.02
N TYR A 283 1.31 16.78 -25.24
CA TYR A 283 1.56 15.41 -25.70
C TYR A 283 0.53 14.98 -26.76
N LEU A 284 -0.76 15.27 -26.52
CA LEU A 284 -1.83 14.95 -27.46
C LEU A 284 -1.65 15.68 -28.79
N ARG A 285 -1.32 16.99 -28.76
CA ARG A 285 -1.07 17.76 -29.98
C ARG A 285 0.04 17.14 -30.83
N GLU A 286 1.19 16.90 -30.22
CA GLU A 286 2.35 16.30 -30.89
C GLU A 286 2.03 14.93 -31.47
N ARG A 287 1.26 14.11 -30.75
CA ARG A 287 0.89 12.76 -31.20
C ARG A 287 -0.15 12.78 -32.33
N ILE A 288 -1.13 13.67 -32.26
CA ILE A 288 -2.13 13.85 -33.32
C ILE A 288 -1.44 14.37 -34.59
N THR A 289 -0.57 15.36 -34.48
CA THR A 289 0.19 15.89 -35.63
C THR A 289 1.02 14.80 -36.30
N ARG A 290 1.74 13.98 -35.51
CA ARG A 290 2.52 12.86 -36.06
C ARG A 290 1.66 11.85 -36.83
N TRP A 291 0.47 11.52 -36.33
CA TRP A 291 -0.45 10.63 -37.04
C TRP A 291 -1.02 11.24 -38.32
N VAL A 292 -1.26 12.56 -38.33
CA VAL A 292 -1.65 13.28 -39.54
C VAL A 292 -0.52 13.22 -40.59
N ASP A 293 0.71 13.48 -40.18
CA ASP A 293 1.89 13.44 -41.06
C ASP A 293 2.13 12.03 -41.63
N GLU A 294 2.06 10.99 -40.79
CA GLU A 294 2.21 9.58 -41.19
C GLU A 294 1.13 9.15 -42.21
N GLU A 295 -0.12 9.57 -42.01
CA GLU A 295 -1.20 9.28 -42.96
C GLU A 295 -1.06 10.06 -44.27
N GLU A 296 -0.62 11.32 -44.23
CA GLU A 296 -0.33 12.08 -45.45
C GLU A 296 0.77 11.44 -46.29
N GLU A 297 1.83 10.93 -45.66
CA GLU A 297 2.90 10.19 -46.36
C GLU A 297 2.39 8.87 -46.96
N ARG A 298 1.56 8.12 -46.21
CA ARG A 298 0.95 6.87 -46.69
C ARG A 298 0.08 7.09 -47.93
N VAL A 299 -0.71 8.16 -47.91
CA VAL A 299 -1.59 8.56 -49.02
C VAL A 299 -0.77 9.00 -50.24
N LYS A 300 0.27 9.82 -50.06
CA LYS A 300 1.19 10.23 -51.15
C LYS A 300 1.84 9.02 -51.83
N THR A 301 2.24 8.02 -51.05
CA THR A 301 2.88 6.79 -51.57
C THR A 301 1.90 5.91 -52.33
N SER A 302 0.62 5.89 -51.92
CA SER A 302 -0.43 5.06 -52.52
C SER A 302 -1.06 5.68 -53.78
N GLY A 303 -0.70 6.93 -54.11
CA GLY A 303 -1.28 7.66 -55.25
C GLY A 303 -2.76 8.03 -55.05
N GLU A 304 -3.26 7.95 -53.82
CA GLU A 304 -4.63 8.26 -53.46
C GLU A 304 -4.80 9.75 -53.09
N ASN A 305 -6.05 10.23 -53.05
CA ASN A 305 -6.36 11.62 -52.67
C ASN A 305 -5.87 11.93 -51.25
N SER A 306 -5.29 13.13 -51.07
CA SER A 306 -4.80 13.69 -49.81
C SER A 306 -5.76 13.47 -48.63
N LEU A 307 -5.24 13.40 -47.41
CA LEU A 307 -6.03 13.37 -46.18
C LEU A 307 -7.10 14.49 -46.21
N GLN A 308 -8.39 14.12 -46.16
CA GLN A 308 -9.50 15.07 -46.26
C GLN A 308 -10.09 15.41 -44.90
N TYR A 309 -10.20 14.42 -44.02
CA TYR A 309 -10.89 14.57 -42.74
C TYR A 309 -10.15 13.85 -41.61
N VAL A 310 -10.06 14.53 -40.46
CA VAL A 310 -9.63 13.95 -39.18
C VAL A 310 -10.82 13.99 -38.22
N ILE A 311 -11.25 12.82 -37.78
CA ILE A 311 -12.32 12.68 -36.78
C ILE A 311 -11.67 12.38 -35.43
N LEU A 312 -11.86 13.27 -34.47
CA LEU A 312 -11.47 13.05 -33.08
C LEU A 312 -12.67 12.51 -32.32
N ASP A 313 -12.62 11.22 -32.00
CA ASP A 313 -13.59 10.57 -31.13
C ASP A 313 -13.20 10.79 -29.66
N MET A 314 -13.95 11.66 -29.00
CA MET A 314 -13.80 12.01 -27.58
C MET A 314 -14.90 11.36 -26.72
N SER A 315 -15.55 10.28 -27.19
CA SER A 315 -16.60 9.60 -26.43
C SER A 315 -16.08 8.86 -25.18
N GLY A 316 -14.76 8.74 -24.99
CA GLY A 316 -14.13 8.10 -23.84
C GLY A 316 -14.21 8.90 -22.53
N ASN A 317 -15.15 9.84 -22.41
CA ASN A 317 -15.32 10.75 -21.28
C ASN A 317 -16.61 10.46 -20.52
#